data_AF-A0A367LBH5-F1
#
_entry.id   AF-A0A367LBH5-F1
#
_cell.length_a   1.000
_cell.length_b   1.000
_cell.length_c   1.000
_cell.angle_alpha   90.00
_cell.angle_beta   90.00
_cell.angle_gamma   90.00
#
_symmetry.space_group_name_H-M   'P 1'
#
loop_
_entity.id
_entity.type
_entity.pdbx_description
1 polymer ?
#
loop_
_entity_poly.entity_id
_entity_poly.type
_entity_poly.pdbx_seq_one_letter_code
_entity_poly.pdbx_strand_id
1 'polypeptide(L)'
;MRLLTIIIHGLLVAAATSTEPSERITITDFKISITSSAHGSNTNSVEFYLTGDEANNIKCRSTVNKFSRTIPTSGLCSRSRYDFVLWPSFEGNRYLLEIFHKKAGRDFATV
;
A
#
# COMPACT_ATOMS: atom_id res chain seq x y z
N MET A 1 -29.69 -24.14 -56.18
CA MET A 1 -28.40 -24.08 -55.46
C MET A 1 -28.47 -22.87 -54.53
N ARG A 2 -28.60 -23.09 -53.22
CA ARG A 2 -28.68 -22.02 -52.21
C ARG A 2 -27.26 -21.71 -51.73
N LEU A 3 -26.76 -20.50 -52.00
CA LEU A 3 -25.53 -19.99 -51.40
C LEU A 3 -25.85 -19.58 -49.95
N LEU A 4 -25.20 -20.23 -48.97
CA LEU A 4 -25.16 -19.73 -47.60
C LEU A 4 -23.96 -18.78 -47.46
N THR A 5 -24.24 -17.50 -47.26
CA THR A 5 -23.22 -16.50 -46.89
C THR A 5 -23.09 -16.51 -45.37
N ILE A 6 -21.97 -17.01 -44.85
CA ILE A 6 -21.65 -16.95 -43.41
C ILE A 6 -20.98 -15.61 -43.14
N ILE A 7 -21.69 -14.69 -42.50
CA ILE A 7 -21.13 -13.41 -42.02
C ILE A 7 -20.50 -13.68 -40.64
N ILE A 8 -19.18 -13.86 -40.60
CA ILE A 8 -18.43 -13.96 -39.35
C ILE A 8 -18.33 -12.53 -38.78
N HIS A 9 -19.21 -12.20 -37.84
CA HIS A 9 -19.07 -11.00 -37.02
C HIS A 9 -17.92 -11.24 -36.03
N GLY A 10 -16.72 -10.79 -36.39
CA GLY A 10 -15.60 -10.71 -35.47
C GLY A 10 -15.91 -9.71 -34.37
N LEU A 11 -16.24 -10.21 -33.18
CA LEU A 11 -16.39 -9.41 -31.97
C LEU A 11 -15.00 -8.92 -31.54
N LEU A 12 -14.67 -7.65 -31.80
CA LEU A 12 -13.51 -7.01 -31.20
C LEU A 12 -13.78 -6.84 -29.71
N VAL A 13 -13.20 -7.71 -28.88
CA VAL A 13 -13.10 -7.47 -27.44
C VAL A 13 -12.00 -6.43 -27.24
N ALA A 14 -12.40 -5.17 -27.09
CA ALA A 14 -11.50 -4.13 -26.61
C ALA A 14 -11.13 -4.48 -25.16
N ALA A 15 -9.89 -4.93 -24.94
CA ALA A 15 -9.36 -5.12 -23.60
C ALA A 15 -9.31 -3.76 -22.90
N ALA A 16 -10.27 -3.49 -22.02
CA ALA A 16 -10.25 -2.32 -21.15
C ALA A 16 -9.06 -2.48 -20.19
N THR A 17 -7.98 -1.74 -20.43
CA THR A 17 -6.91 -1.59 -19.46
C THR A 17 -7.48 -0.79 -18.29
N SER A 18 -7.79 -1.47 -17.19
CA SER A 18 -8.08 -0.81 -15.92
C SER A 18 -6.79 -0.13 -15.47
N THR A 19 -6.62 1.14 -15.83
CA THR A 19 -5.67 2.01 -15.17
C THR A 19 -6.19 2.22 -13.75
N GLU A 20 -5.61 1.51 -12.78
CA GLU A 20 -5.87 1.84 -11.39
C GLU A 20 -5.56 3.33 -11.19
N PRO A 21 -6.44 4.10 -10.51
CA PRO A 21 -6.19 5.52 -10.29
C PRO A 21 -4.89 5.66 -9.50
N SER A 22 -3.90 6.34 -10.09
CA SER A 22 -2.70 6.72 -9.36
C SER A 22 -3.06 7.76 -8.31
N GLU A 23 -2.59 7.53 -7.09
CA GLU A 23 -2.82 8.41 -5.95
C GLU A 23 -1.51 9.09 -5.54
N ARG A 24 -1.58 10.37 -5.22
CA ARG A 24 -0.44 11.10 -4.65
C ARG A 24 -0.53 11.06 -3.14
N ILE A 25 0.41 10.35 -2.51
CA ILE A 25 0.57 10.35 -1.06
C ILE A 25 1.63 11.38 -0.66
N THR A 26 1.30 12.23 0.31
CA THR A 26 2.24 13.14 0.98
C THR A 26 2.46 12.63 2.40
N ILE A 27 3.72 12.49 2.79
CA ILE A 27 4.14 12.09 4.14
C ILE A 27 4.87 13.27 4.78
N THR A 28 4.49 13.61 6.01
CA THR A 28 5.12 14.67 6.80
C THR A 28 5.50 14.16 8.19
N ASP A 29 6.48 14.83 8.80
CA ASP A 29 6.98 14.55 10.16
C ASP A 29 7.30 13.07 10.43
N PHE A 30 7.93 12.41 9.46
CA PHE A 30 8.30 11.01 9.56
C PHE A 30 9.35 10.78 10.64
N LYS A 31 9.03 9.93 11.63
CA LYS A 31 9.84 9.62 12.80
C LYS A 31 9.91 8.12 13.01
N ILE A 32 11.12 7.61 13.22
CA ILE A 32 11.37 6.23 13.62
C ILE A 32 12.23 6.24 14.89
N SER A 33 11.87 5.41 15.87
CA SER A 33 12.73 5.09 17.02
C SER A 33 13.25 3.67 16.88
N ILE A 34 14.55 3.49 17.07
CA ILE A 34 15.27 2.26 16.76
C ILE A 34 16.30 2.00 17.86
N THR A 35 16.49 0.73 18.17
CA THR A 35 17.61 0.25 18.99
C THR A 35 18.48 -0.65 18.14
N SER A 36 19.76 -0.30 18.00
CA SER A 36 20.74 -1.07 17.23
C SER A 36 21.76 -1.75 18.13
N SER A 37 22.24 -2.91 17.72
CA SER A 37 23.28 -3.69 18.40
C SER A 37 24.17 -4.41 17.39
N ALA A 38 25.24 -5.05 17.87
CA ALA A 38 26.07 -5.94 17.03
C ALA A 38 25.29 -7.11 16.42
N HIS A 39 24.07 -7.38 16.90
CA HIS A 39 23.21 -8.48 16.43
C HIS A 39 22.05 -8.02 15.55
N GLY A 40 22.05 -6.74 15.12
CA GLY A 40 21.05 -6.15 14.24
C GLY A 40 20.28 -5.00 14.90
N SER A 41 19.31 -4.48 14.15
CA SER A 41 18.43 -3.38 14.58
C SER A 41 17.01 -3.84 14.90
N ASN A 42 16.36 -3.12 15.80
CA ASN A 42 14.95 -3.27 16.14
C ASN A 42 14.21 -1.94 16.02
N THR A 43 13.06 -1.94 15.36
CA THR A 43 12.17 -0.78 15.30
C THR A 43 11.26 -0.76 16.53
N ASN A 44 11.39 0.26 17.36
CA ASN A 44 10.58 0.43 18.57
C ASN A 44 9.25 1.13 18.25
N SER A 45 9.30 2.15 17.40
CA SER A 45 8.11 2.88 16.98
C SER A 45 8.30 3.56 15.64
N VAL A 46 7.19 3.73 14.93
CA VAL A 46 7.08 4.52 13.71
C VAL A 46 5.91 5.48 13.87
N GLU A 47 6.11 6.73 13.50
CA GLU A 47 5.08 7.76 13.51
C GLU A 47 5.27 8.73 12.35
N PHE A 48 4.17 9.10 11.68
CA PHE A 48 4.14 10.13 10.64
C PHE A 48 2.72 10.65 10.43
N TYR A 49 2.58 11.72 9.66
CA TYR A 49 1.29 12.17 9.14
C TYR A 49 1.20 11.90 7.64
N LEU A 50 -0.01 11.55 7.20
CA LEU A 50 -0.33 11.20 5.82
C LEU A 50 -1.45 12.08 5.29
N THR A 51 -1.25 12.57 4.06
CA THR A 51 -2.30 13.16 3.22
C THR A 51 -2.37 12.37 1.91
N GLY A 52 -3.55 11.89 1.57
CA GLY A 52 -3.89 11.17 0.34
C GLY A 52 -5.26 11.61 -0.17
N ASP A 53 -5.85 10.85 -1.09
CA ASP A 53 -7.14 11.19 -1.70
C ASP A 53 -8.29 11.21 -0.69
N GLU A 54 -8.26 10.33 0.31
CA GLU A 54 -9.31 10.15 1.32
C GLU A 54 -8.88 10.50 2.75
N ALA A 55 -7.72 11.14 2.88
CA ALA A 55 -7.14 11.47 4.17
C ALA A 55 -6.42 12.82 4.10
N ASN A 56 -6.68 13.69 5.07
CA ASN A 56 -5.96 14.94 5.22
C ASN A 56 -5.26 14.99 6.57
N ASN A 57 -3.92 14.96 6.54
CA ASN A 57 -3.05 15.07 7.70
C ASN A 57 -3.41 14.09 8.84
N ILE A 58 -3.67 12.84 8.49
CA ILE A 58 -4.01 11.80 9.48
C ILE A 58 -2.75 11.21 10.09
N LYS A 59 -2.82 10.85 11.37
CA LYS A 59 -1.69 10.25 12.08
C LYS A 59 -1.59 8.75 11.80
N CYS A 60 -0.43 8.31 11.35
CA CYS A 60 -0.03 6.91 11.21
C CYS A 60 0.96 6.55 12.30
N ARG A 61 0.69 5.48 13.06
CA ARG A 61 1.57 5.06 14.16
C ARG A 61 1.61 3.55 14.29
N SER A 62 2.78 3.05 14.64
CA SER A 62 2.97 1.72 15.21
C SER A 62 3.90 1.78 16.42
N THR A 63 3.53 1.06 17.47
CA THR A 63 4.39 0.80 18.61
C THR A 63 4.63 -0.70 18.67
N VAL A 64 5.85 -1.11 18.37
CA VAL A 64 6.22 -2.52 18.33
C VAL A 64 7.21 -2.79 19.46
N ASN A 65 6.72 -3.45 20.50
CA ASN A 65 7.54 -4.04 21.57
C ASN A 65 7.94 -5.48 21.25
N LYS A 66 8.14 -5.82 19.97
CA LYS A 66 8.60 -7.16 19.58
C LYS A 66 10.10 -7.13 19.38
N PHE A 67 10.82 -7.82 20.25
CA PHE A 67 12.26 -8.07 20.15
C PHE A 67 12.55 -9.14 19.10
N SER A 68 12.20 -8.89 17.84
CA SER A 68 12.51 -9.83 16.76
C SER A 68 13.14 -9.11 15.59
N ARG A 69 14.34 -9.57 15.26
CA ARG A 69 15.20 -9.02 14.21
C ARG A 69 14.44 -8.94 12.89
N THR A 70 14.59 -7.82 12.20
CA THR A 70 14.20 -7.68 10.78
C THR A 70 12.70 -7.90 10.52
N ILE A 71 11.85 -7.86 11.56
CA ILE A 71 10.40 -7.97 11.37
C ILE A 71 9.86 -6.62 10.89
N PRO A 72 9.11 -6.60 9.78
CA PRO A 72 8.46 -5.40 9.30
C PRO A 72 7.50 -4.86 10.35
N THR A 73 7.55 -3.56 10.58
CA THR A 73 6.64 -2.90 11.52
C THR A 73 5.42 -2.42 10.76
N SER A 74 4.27 -3.04 11.01
CA SER A 74 2.99 -2.59 10.46
C SER A 74 2.25 -1.67 11.42
N GLY A 75 1.47 -0.74 10.90
CA GLY A 75 0.62 0.14 11.70
C GLY A 75 -0.58 0.67 10.93
N LEU A 76 -1.54 1.20 11.67
CA LEU A 76 -2.76 1.79 11.12
C LEU A 76 -2.66 3.31 11.11
N CYS A 77 -3.28 3.94 10.12
CA CYS A 77 -3.41 5.38 10.04
C CYS A 77 -4.75 5.83 10.62
N SER A 78 -4.81 6.04 11.93
CA SER A 78 -6.03 6.49 12.64
C SER A 78 -7.25 5.63 12.25
N ARG A 79 -8.48 6.17 12.27
CA ARG A 79 -9.70 5.48 11.79
C ARG A 79 -9.89 5.62 10.27
N SER A 80 -8.82 5.52 9.49
CA SER A 80 -8.87 5.61 8.02
C SER A 80 -8.77 4.24 7.35
N ARG A 81 -8.78 4.23 6.02
CA ARG A 81 -8.54 3.04 5.18
C ARG A 81 -7.09 2.87 4.77
N TYR A 82 -6.19 3.68 5.34
CA TYR A 82 -4.77 3.57 5.13
C TYR A 82 -4.12 2.73 6.23
N ASP A 83 -3.23 1.85 5.81
CA ASP A 83 -2.26 1.21 6.69
C ASP A 83 -0.87 1.26 6.06
N PHE A 84 0.15 0.90 6.84
CA PHE A 84 1.53 0.95 6.39
C PHE A 84 2.33 -0.22 6.90
N VAL A 85 3.43 -0.50 6.19
CA VAL A 85 4.49 -1.39 6.62
C VAL A 85 5.83 -0.68 6.48
N LEU A 86 6.63 -0.68 7.54
CA LEU A 86 8.02 -0.24 7.51
C LEU A 86 8.95 -1.45 7.50
N TRP A 87 9.77 -1.56 6.46
CA TRP A 87 10.78 -2.58 6.29
C TRP A 87 12.17 -2.02 6.65
N PRO A 88 12.74 -2.36 7.82
CA PRO A 88 14.11 -1.98 8.14
C PRO A 88 15.12 -2.92 7.47
N SER A 89 16.29 -2.40 7.09
CA SER A 89 17.45 -3.25 6.82
C SER A 89 17.91 -3.95 8.09
N PHE A 90 18.67 -5.05 7.94
CA PHE A 90 19.25 -5.76 9.07
C PHE A 90 20.04 -4.84 10.01
N GLU A 91 20.83 -3.93 9.42
CA GLU A 91 21.68 -2.96 10.13
C GLU A 91 20.90 -1.76 10.70
N GLY A 92 19.65 -1.53 10.27
CA GLY A 92 18.89 -0.35 10.70
C GLY A 92 19.48 0.95 10.15
N ASN A 93 19.86 0.93 8.88
CA ASN A 93 20.38 2.11 8.16
C ASN A 93 19.62 2.42 6.87
N ARG A 94 18.70 1.54 6.46
CA ARG A 94 17.83 1.72 5.30
C ARG A 94 16.41 1.30 5.65
N TYR A 95 15.45 2.02 5.11
CA TYR A 95 14.03 1.81 5.38
C TYR A 95 13.23 1.91 4.09
N LEU A 96 12.30 0.99 3.92
CA LEU A 96 11.25 1.11 2.91
C LEU A 96 9.92 1.27 3.64
N LEU A 97 9.21 2.36 3.36
CA LEU A 97 7.86 2.58 3.84
C LEU A 97 6.88 2.27 2.70
N GLU A 98 6.04 1.28 2.92
CA GLU A 98 4.93 0.94 2.04
C GLU A 98 3.63 1.46 2.66
N ILE A 99 2.81 2.11 1.84
CA ILE A 99 1.50 2.63 2.21
C ILE A 99 0.46 1.87 1.41
N PHE A 100 -0.56 1.36 2.07
CA PHE A 100 -1.69 0.71 1.42
C PHE A 100 -2.95 1.53 1.65
N HIS A 101 -3.70 1.79 0.58
CA HIS A 101 -5.01 2.39 0.63
C HIS A 101 -6.06 1.33 0.27
N LYS A 102 -6.82 0.88 1.25
CA LYS A 102 -7.93 -0.07 1.04
C LYS A 102 -9.14 0.66 0.48
N LYS A 103 -9.16 0.88 -0.83
CA LYS A 103 -10.34 1.42 -1.52
C LYS A 103 -11.51 0.45 -1.32
N ALA A 104 -12.71 0.95 -1.00
CA ALA A 104 -13.91 0.11 -1.09
C ALA A 104 -13.96 -0.44 -2.51
N GLY A 105 -14.21 -1.74 -2.63
CA GLY A 105 -14.30 -2.38 -3.94
C GLY A 105 -15.18 -1.54 -4.85
N ARG A 106 -14.66 -1.19 -6.03
CA ARG A 106 -15.56 -1.03 -7.17
C ARG A 106 -16.16 -2.42 -7.32
N ASP A 107 -17.39 -2.59 -6.88
CA ASP A 107 -18.19 -3.75 -7.26
C ASP A 107 -18.07 -3.83 -8.78
N PHE A 108 -17.32 -4.81 -9.26
CA PHE A 108 -17.35 -5.17 -10.65
C PHE A 108 -18.78 -5.66 -10.88
N ALA A 109 -19.62 -4.76 -11.39
CA ALA A 109 -20.88 -5.16 -11.97
C ALA A 109 -20.56 -6.23 -13.02
N THR A 110 -20.86 -7.47 -12.68
CA THR A 110 -20.97 -8.59 -13.61
C THR A 110 -21.83 -8.13 -14.78
N VAL A 111 -21.22 -8.09 -15.96
CA VAL A 111 -21.91 -8.03 -17.26
C VAL A 111 -22.13 -9.47 -17.72
#